data_AF-A0A0G0IJ15-F1
#
_entry.id   AF-A0A0G0IJ15-F1
#
_cell.length_a   1.000
_cell.length_b   1.000
_cell.length_c   1.000
_cell.angle_alpha   90.00
_cell.angle_beta   90.00
_cell.angle_gamma   90.00
#
_symmetry.space_group_name_H-M   'P 1'
#
loop_
_entity.id
_entity.type
_entity.pdbx_description
1 polymer ?
#
loop_
_entity_poly.entity_id
_entity_poly.type
_entity_poly.pdbx_seq_one_letter_code
_entity_poly.pdbx_strand_id
1 'polypeptide(L)'
;MSENGADWLCVDTVDEGLILREHNISCPILILGYIHPDEITKVIDNKFRVFVYDENLAKLLSGEAVKKKVDVFIHMKVDTGMSRQGIRLEDLENFLNAIQLLPNLTIEGLATHFATSDEISDRAYYAGQIEKFDMAISICKNKLGNSLIIHGANSGAVLTDPKSYYDLVRPGIAVYGYYPSDEVKASCQKKNIKLLPVLSLYTKIVQVKHIKKGEG
;
A
#
# COMPACT_ATOMS: atom_id res chain seq x y z
N MET A 1 12.68 -13.21 5.40
CA MET A 1 12.08 -13.41 4.07
C MET A 1 11.12 -14.59 4.16
N SER A 2 9.89 -14.45 3.66
CA SER A 2 8.91 -15.55 3.61
C SER A 2 9.36 -16.66 2.65
N GLU A 3 8.76 -17.86 2.74
CA GLU A 3 9.13 -19.01 1.91
C GLU A 3 9.12 -18.72 0.40
N ASN A 4 8.28 -17.78 -0.06
CA ASN A 4 8.14 -17.41 -1.46
C ASN A 4 8.73 -16.02 -1.80
N GLY A 5 9.61 -15.49 -0.95
CA GLY A 5 10.42 -14.30 -1.27
C GLY A 5 9.81 -12.94 -0.90
N ALA A 6 8.61 -12.88 -0.31
CA ALA A 6 8.08 -11.61 0.21
C ALA A 6 8.83 -11.20 1.49
N ASP A 7 9.32 -9.97 1.53
CA ASP A 7 10.03 -9.39 2.68
C ASP A 7 9.13 -8.61 3.63
N TRP A 8 8.02 -8.06 3.12
CA TRP A 8 7.04 -7.26 3.83
C TRP A 8 5.63 -7.78 3.56
N LEU A 9 4.70 -7.50 4.47
CA LEU A 9 3.28 -7.65 4.24
C LEU A 9 2.57 -6.32 4.40
N CYS A 10 1.49 -6.13 3.63
CA CYS A 10 0.59 -5.02 3.78
C CYS A 10 -0.82 -5.54 4.07
N VAL A 11 -1.51 -4.89 5.00
CA VAL A 11 -2.92 -5.16 5.34
C VAL A 11 -3.67 -3.83 5.40
N ASP A 12 -5.00 -3.85 5.34
CA ASP A 12 -5.79 -2.63 5.37
C ASP A 12 -6.03 -2.16 6.82
N THR A 13 -6.24 -3.09 7.76
CA THR A 13 -6.65 -2.77 9.14
C THR A 13 -5.69 -3.30 10.20
N VAL A 14 -5.77 -2.73 11.40
CA VAL A 14 -5.00 -3.21 12.57
C VAL A 14 -5.40 -4.64 12.94
N ASP A 15 -6.69 -4.98 12.87
CA ASP A 15 -7.19 -6.32 13.19
C ASP A 15 -6.62 -7.39 12.24
N GLU A 16 -6.51 -7.12 10.94
CA GLU A 16 -5.81 -8.02 10.00
C GLU A 16 -4.33 -8.19 10.37
N GLY A 17 -3.67 -7.11 10.80
CA GLY A 17 -2.29 -7.16 11.29
C GLY A 17 -2.15 -8.00 12.55
N LEU A 18 -3.10 -7.91 13.48
CA LEU A 18 -3.13 -8.70 14.71
C LEU A 18 -3.28 -10.19 14.40
N ILE A 19 -4.17 -10.56 13.47
CA ILE A 19 -4.31 -11.95 13.02
C ILE A 19 -2.97 -12.50 12.52
N LEU A 20 -2.19 -11.72 11.76
CA LEU A 20 -0.86 -12.13 11.30
C LEU A 20 0.13 -12.32 12.47
N ARG A 21 0.10 -11.44 13.47
CA ARG A 21 0.96 -11.56 14.67
C ARG A 21 0.59 -12.76 15.53
N GLU A 22 -0.69 -13.06 15.70
CA GLU A 22 -1.17 -14.26 16.41
C GLU A 22 -0.67 -15.56 15.74
N HIS A 23 -0.46 -15.53 14.42
CA HIS A 23 0.13 -16.63 13.65
C HIS A 23 1.66 -16.57 13.56
N ASN A 24 2.32 -15.81 14.45
CA ASN A 24 3.78 -15.69 14.56
C ASN A 24 4.48 -15.14 13.31
N ILE A 25 3.77 -14.39 12.47
CA ILE A 25 4.40 -13.68 11.35
C ILE A 25 5.20 -12.50 11.91
N SER A 26 6.51 -12.52 11.71
CA SER A 26 7.45 -11.55 12.31
C SER A 26 8.02 -10.52 11.33
N CYS A 27 7.74 -10.65 10.03
CA CYS A 27 8.17 -9.66 9.04
C CYS A 27 7.52 -8.28 9.31
N PRO A 28 8.08 -7.20 8.74
CA PRO A 28 7.42 -5.90 8.76
C PRO A 28 6.00 -6.00 8.17
N ILE A 29 5.06 -5.35 8.85
CA ILE A 29 3.67 -5.23 8.44
C ILE A 29 3.34 -3.74 8.37
N LEU A 30 2.86 -3.28 7.21
CA LEU A 30 2.38 -1.92 6.98
C LEU A 30 0.85 -1.91 6.90
N ILE A 31 0.21 -1.14 7.78
CA ILE A 31 -1.23 -0.89 7.72
C ILE A 31 -1.50 0.23 6.71
N LEU A 32 -2.29 -0.07 5.69
CA LEU A 32 -2.58 0.84 4.58
C LEU A 32 -3.78 1.76 4.85
N GLY A 33 -4.72 1.29 5.66
CA GLY A 33 -5.97 1.98 5.97
C GLY A 33 -5.83 3.01 7.08
N TYR A 34 -6.98 3.51 7.52
CA TYR A 34 -7.09 4.46 8.63
C TYR A 34 -6.80 3.75 9.97
N ILE A 35 -6.18 4.49 10.91
CA ILE A 35 -5.93 4.03 12.27
C ILE A 35 -6.83 4.81 13.22
N HIS A 36 -7.74 4.12 13.91
CA HIS A 36 -8.55 4.78 14.94
C HIS A 36 -7.68 5.10 16.17
N PRO A 37 -7.89 6.24 16.86
CA PRO A 37 -7.10 6.60 18.05
C PRO A 37 -7.00 5.51 19.12
N ASP A 38 -8.07 4.74 19.33
CA ASP A 38 -8.13 3.63 20.30
C ASP A 38 -7.23 2.44 19.92
N GLU A 39 -6.75 2.38 18.68
CA GLU A 39 -5.90 1.32 18.17
C GLU A 39 -4.40 1.66 18.25
N ILE A 40 -4.05 2.88 18.64
CA ILE A 40 -2.66 3.36 18.65
C ILE A 40 -1.77 2.48 19.55
N THR A 41 -2.26 2.13 20.74
CA THR A 41 -1.54 1.21 21.63
C THR A 41 -1.30 -0.14 20.96
N LYS A 42 -2.29 -0.69 20.24
CA LYS A 42 -2.16 -1.96 19.50
C LYS A 42 -1.12 -1.86 18.38
N VAL A 43 -1.12 -0.76 17.63
CA VAL A 43 -0.14 -0.48 16.57
C VAL A 43 1.28 -0.52 17.12
N ILE A 44 1.51 0.18 18.23
CA ILE A 44 2.84 0.31 18.84
C ILE A 44 3.30 -1.03 19.44
N ASP A 45 2.45 -1.69 20.23
CA ASP A 45 2.80 -2.94 20.92
C ASP A 45 3.12 -4.08 19.93
N ASN A 46 2.51 -4.05 18.74
CA ASN A 46 2.73 -5.04 17.67
C ASN A 46 3.75 -4.59 16.61
N LYS A 47 4.38 -3.43 16.81
CA LYS A 47 5.42 -2.86 15.93
C LYS A 47 4.97 -2.75 14.47
N PHE A 48 3.70 -2.39 14.26
CA PHE A 48 3.19 -2.12 12.92
C PHE A 48 3.76 -0.81 12.39
N ARG A 49 3.99 -0.78 11.07
CA ARG A 49 4.21 0.46 10.33
C ARG A 49 2.85 0.98 9.93
N VAL A 50 2.72 2.29 9.86
CA VAL A 50 1.46 2.93 9.46
C VAL A 50 1.71 4.03 8.46
N PHE A 51 0.73 4.27 7.60
CA PHE A 51 0.71 5.51 6.84
C PHE A 51 0.32 6.69 7.72
N VAL A 52 1.07 7.78 7.57
CA VAL A 52 0.77 9.05 8.20
C VAL A 52 0.60 10.10 7.11
N TYR A 53 -0.55 10.75 7.11
CA TYR A 53 -0.90 11.81 6.17
C TYR A 53 -1.71 12.94 6.82
N ASP A 54 -1.91 12.88 8.14
CA ASP A 54 -2.50 13.94 8.96
C ASP A 54 -1.71 14.10 10.26
N GLU A 55 -1.61 15.34 10.76
CA GLU A 55 -0.79 15.66 11.93
C GLU A 55 -1.38 15.12 13.24
N ASN A 56 -2.70 14.92 13.29
CA ASN A 56 -3.37 14.48 14.51
C ASN A 56 -2.97 13.05 14.83
N LEU A 57 -3.02 12.16 13.84
CA LEU A 57 -2.52 10.79 13.97
C LEU A 57 -1.03 10.78 14.37
N ALA A 58 -0.20 11.61 13.73
CA ALA A 58 1.22 11.71 14.08
C ALA A 58 1.43 12.12 15.55
N LYS A 59 0.71 13.15 16.04
CA LYS A 59 0.78 13.61 17.44
C LYS A 59 0.34 12.52 18.42
N LEU A 60 -0.73 11.79 18.11
CA LEU A 60 -1.22 10.72 18.96
C LEU A 60 -0.24 9.54 19.02
N LEU A 61 0.32 9.13 17.87
CA LEU A 61 1.36 8.09 17.80
C LEU A 61 2.59 8.50 18.61
N SER A 62 3.10 9.72 18.40
CA SER A 62 4.25 10.26 19.13
C SER A 62 4.01 10.30 20.64
N GLY A 63 2.84 10.80 21.07
CA GLY A 63 2.50 10.89 22.48
C GLY A 63 2.46 9.53 23.18
N GLU A 64 1.93 8.50 22.52
CA GLU A 64 1.90 7.14 23.07
C GLU A 64 3.28 6.47 23.00
N ALA A 65 4.05 6.70 21.94
CA ALA A 65 5.42 6.23 21.77
C ALA A 65 6.34 6.74 22.89
N VAL A 66 6.24 8.04 23.24
CA VAL A 66 6.97 8.66 24.35
C VAL A 66 6.64 7.99 25.68
N LYS A 67 5.35 7.75 25.98
CA LYS A 67 4.93 7.09 27.23
C LYS A 67 5.52 5.68 27.34
N LYS A 68 5.53 4.95 26.23
CA LYS A 68 6.05 3.58 26.13
C LYS A 68 7.58 3.51 25.98
N LYS A 69 8.24 4.64 25.71
CA LYS A 69 9.69 4.76 25.49
C LYS A 69 10.17 3.87 24.32
N VAL A 70 9.41 3.88 23.23
CA VAL A 70 9.71 3.14 22.00
C VAL A 70 9.58 4.07 20.80
N ASP A 71 10.29 3.76 19.72
CA ASP A 71 10.13 4.47 18.46
C ASP A 71 9.06 3.79 17.58
N VAL A 72 8.29 4.62 16.87
CA VAL A 72 7.27 4.18 15.92
C VAL A 72 7.73 4.52 14.52
N PHE A 73 7.77 3.52 13.66
CA PHE A 73 8.13 3.68 12.25
C PHE A 73 6.90 4.03 11.43
N ILE A 74 6.96 5.15 10.73
CA ILE A 74 5.86 5.67 9.90
C ILE A 74 6.30 5.80 8.45
N HIS A 75 5.33 5.66 7.54
CA HIS A 75 5.50 5.97 6.14
C HIS A 75 4.63 7.18 5.79
N MET A 76 5.23 8.24 5.25
CA MET A 76 4.43 9.36 4.74
C MET A 76 3.74 8.94 3.44
N LYS A 77 2.44 9.19 3.34
CA LYS A 77 1.69 8.95 2.10
C LYS A 77 1.40 10.26 1.42
N VAL A 78 1.80 10.39 0.16
CA VAL A 78 1.57 11.58 -0.67
C VAL A 78 0.49 11.25 -1.69
N ASP A 79 -0.46 12.17 -1.86
CA ASP A 79 -1.45 12.08 -2.90
C ASP A 79 -0.90 12.69 -4.19
N THR A 80 -0.69 11.84 -5.19
CA THR A 80 -0.23 12.27 -6.52
C THR A 80 -1.35 12.28 -7.56
N GLY A 81 -2.58 11.89 -7.19
CA GLY A 81 -3.73 11.89 -8.09
C GLY A 81 -4.86 10.95 -7.67
N MET A 82 -4.58 9.89 -6.91
CA MET A 82 -5.64 8.95 -6.49
C MET A 82 -6.73 9.62 -5.65
N SER A 83 -6.41 10.71 -4.93
CA SER A 83 -7.38 11.55 -4.21
C SER A 83 -8.23 10.79 -3.18
N ARG A 84 -7.66 9.72 -2.59
CA ARG A 84 -8.30 8.89 -1.56
C ARG A 84 -7.69 9.13 -0.17
N GLN A 85 -6.36 9.12 -0.09
CA GLN A 85 -5.57 9.34 1.12
C GLN A 85 -4.23 9.92 0.71
N GLY A 86 -3.66 10.79 1.54
CA GLY A 86 -2.31 11.30 1.37
C GLY A 86 -2.22 12.81 1.55
N ILE A 87 -1.00 13.26 1.81
CA ILE A 87 -0.63 14.66 1.90
C ILE A 87 -0.58 15.21 0.48
N ARG A 88 -1.17 16.39 0.25
CA ARG A 88 -1.04 17.05 -1.05
C ARG A 88 0.41 17.49 -1.25
N LEU A 89 0.87 17.48 -2.49
CA LEU A 89 2.27 17.79 -2.80
C LEU A 89 2.66 19.20 -2.32
N GLU A 90 1.75 20.17 -2.47
CA GLU A 90 1.94 21.55 -2.01
C GLU A 90 2.05 21.69 -0.48
N ASP A 91 1.47 20.77 0.28
CA ASP A 91 1.47 20.77 1.75
C ASP A 91 2.60 19.92 2.34
N LEU A 92 3.26 19.10 1.53
CA LEU A 92 4.22 18.08 1.96
C LEU A 92 5.37 18.67 2.77
N GLU A 93 5.93 19.80 2.34
CA GLU A 93 7.06 20.41 3.04
C GLU A 93 6.67 20.92 4.43
N ASN A 94 5.49 21.54 4.55
CA ASN A 94 4.97 22.02 5.83
C ASN A 94 4.65 20.85 6.76
N PHE A 95 4.00 19.81 6.23
CA PHE A 95 3.71 18.60 6.96
C PHE A 95 4.98 17.94 7.49
N LEU A 96 5.99 17.80 6.62
CA LEU A 96 7.28 17.22 6.97
C LEU A 96 7.98 18.01 8.09
N ASN A 97 7.96 19.34 8.03
CA ASN A 97 8.51 20.18 9.10
C ASN A 97 7.78 19.95 10.43
N ALA A 98 6.46 19.82 10.40
CA ALA A 98 5.66 19.61 11.62
C ALA A 98 5.95 18.25 12.26
N ILE A 99 6.00 17.17 11.48
CA ILE A 99 6.19 15.82 12.04
C ILE A 99 7.61 15.55 12.50
N GLN A 100 8.63 16.21 11.93
CA GLN A 100 10.02 16.07 12.39
C GLN A 100 10.25 16.56 13.82
N LEU A 101 9.38 17.46 14.31
CA LEU A 101 9.43 17.97 15.68
C LEU A 101 8.82 16.99 16.69
N LEU A 102 8.15 15.93 16.23
CA LEU A 102 7.50 14.96 17.09
C LEU A 102 8.51 13.90 17.55
N PRO A 103 8.75 13.74 18.87
CA PRO A 103 9.67 12.74 19.38
C PRO A 103 9.16 11.31 19.11
N ASN A 104 10.09 10.35 19.09
CA ASN A 104 9.81 8.93 18.96
C ASN A 104 9.03 8.51 17.70
N LEU A 105 9.00 9.36 16.67
CA LEU A 105 8.57 8.98 15.33
C LEU A 105 9.79 8.88 14.42
N THR A 106 9.92 7.75 13.74
CA THR A 106 10.91 7.54 12.69
C THR A 106 10.20 7.52 11.34
N ILE A 107 10.50 8.50 10.49
CA ILE A 107 10.03 8.52 9.11
C ILE A 107 10.83 7.47 8.32
N GLU A 108 10.28 6.26 8.21
CA GLU A 108 10.91 5.09 7.59
C GLU A 108 10.74 5.09 6.08
N GLY A 109 9.64 5.65 5.55
CA GLY A 109 9.38 5.63 4.12
C GLY A 109 8.46 6.72 3.59
N LEU A 110 8.42 6.79 2.26
CA LEU A 110 7.57 7.67 1.48
C LEU A 110 6.82 6.86 0.44
N ALA A 111 5.52 7.07 0.33
CA ALA A 111 4.65 6.26 -0.50
C ALA A 111 3.63 7.08 -1.28
N THR A 112 3.21 6.54 -2.42
CA THR A 112 1.99 6.96 -3.14
C THR A 112 1.21 5.72 -3.59
N HIS A 113 0.07 5.92 -4.24
CA HIS A 113 -0.66 4.90 -4.97
C HIS A 113 -1.08 5.41 -6.36
N PHE A 114 -0.74 4.64 -7.40
CA PHE A 114 -1.08 4.97 -8.77
C PHE A 114 -2.51 4.56 -9.09
N ALA A 115 -3.29 5.47 -9.66
CA ALA A 115 -4.71 5.27 -9.94
C ALA A 115 -4.95 4.51 -11.25
N THR A 116 -4.17 4.83 -12.29
CA THR A 116 -4.37 4.31 -13.66
C THR A 116 -3.18 3.50 -14.16
N SER A 117 -2.44 2.87 -13.25
CA SER A 117 -1.24 2.08 -13.58
C SER A 117 -1.52 0.88 -14.50
N ASP A 118 -2.76 0.45 -14.58
CA ASP A 118 -3.30 -0.65 -15.36
C ASP A 118 -3.99 -0.22 -16.67
N GLU A 119 -4.02 1.09 -16.95
CA GLU A 119 -4.35 1.66 -18.26
C GLU A 119 -3.05 1.79 -19.06
N ILE A 120 -2.91 1.03 -20.15
CA ILE A 120 -1.73 1.00 -21.01
C ILE A 120 -1.91 1.88 -22.25
N SER A 121 -3.14 1.94 -22.76
CA SER A 121 -3.53 2.73 -23.92
C SER A 121 -3.43 4.24 -23.68
N ASP A 122 -3.73 4.70 -22.45
CA ASP A 122 -3.50 6.06 -21.98
C ASP A 122 -2.59 6.08 -20.75
N ARG A 123 -1.37 6.61 -20.92
CA ARG A 123 -0.36 6.72 -19.85
C ARG A 123 -0.20 8.13 -19.32
N ALA A 124 -0.93 9.11 -19.84
CA ALA A 124 -0.68 10.52 -19.51
C ALA A 124 -0.92 10.79 -18.03
N TYR A 125 -2.02 10.27 -17.48
CA TYR A 125 -2.35 10.44 -16.06
C TYR A 125 -1.33 9.75 -15.15
N TYR A 126 -1.00 8.49 -15.44
CA TYR A 126 0.00 7.73 -14.69
C TYR A 126 1.38 8.39 -14.71
N ALA A 127 1.83 8.89 -15.88
CA ALA A 127 3.09 9.61 -16.00
C ALA A 127 3.09 10.90 -15.14
N GLY A 128 2.00 11.66 -15.13
CA GLY A 128 1.85 12.81 -14.25
C GLY A 128 1.87 12.45 -12.75
N GLN A 129 1.36 11.28 -12.37
CA GLN A 129 1.48 10.79 -10.99
C GLN A 129 2.92 10.44 -10.61
N ILE A 130 3.70 9.86 -11.54
CA ILE A 130 5.13 9.57 -11.35
C ILE A 130 5.90 10.87 -11.17
N GLU A 131 5.70 11.86 -12.03
CA GLU A 131 6.38 13.16 -11.94
C GLU A 131 6.13 13.84 -10.59
N LYS A 132 4.88 13.87 -10.13
CA LYS A 132 4.53 14.41 -8.81
C LYS A 132 5.17 13.61 -7.67
N PHE A 133 5.27 12.29 -7.81
CA PHE A 133 5.92 11.46 -6.80
C PHE A 133 7.43 11.70 -6.75
N ASP A 134 8.08 11.84 -7.90
CA ASP A 134 9.51 12.15 -8.00
C ASP A 134 9.82 13.54 -7.42
N MET A 135 8.91 14.52 -7.57
CA MET A 135 8.99 15.80 -6.86
C MET A 135 8.89 15.62 -5.33
N ALA A 136 7.94 14.81 -4.86
CA ALA A 136 7.78 14.50 -3.43
C ALA A 136 9.03 13.84 -2.83
N ILE A 137 9.60 12.87 -3.56
CA ILE A 137 10.85 12.18 -3.21
C ILE A 137 11.98 13.20 -3.08
N SER A 138 12.10 14.12 -4.03
CA SER A 138 13.13 15.15 -4.03
C SER A 138 13.02 16.09 -2.82
N ILE A 139 11.79 16.53 -2.49
CA ILE A 139 11.52 17.35 -1.29
C ILE A 139 11.94 16.60 -0.02
N CYS A 140 11.55 15.33 0.12
CA CYS A 140 11.85 14.55 1.31
C CYS A 140 13.34 14.23 1.44
N LYS A 141 14.02 13.86 0.35
CA LYS A 141 15.47 13.57 0.35
C LYS A 141 16.30 14.78 0.72
N ASN A 142 15.91 15.97 0.29
CA ASN A 142 16.61 17.20 0.64
C ASN A 142 16.56 17.51 2.15
N LYS A 143 15.51 17.07 2.87
CA LYS A 143 15.34 17.32 4.31
C LYS A 143 15.76 16.16 5.20
N LEU A 144 15.48 14.94 4.78
CA LEU A 144 15.68 13.71 5.58
C LEU A 144 16.92 12.92 5.16
N GLY A 145 17.54 13.25 4.02
CA GLY A 145 18.60 12.45 3.42
C GLY A 145 18.09 11.24 2.64
N ASN A 146 18.99 10.30 2.35
CA ASN A 146 18.72 9.18 1.43
C ASN A 146 18.28 7.87 2.12
N SER A 147 17.79 7.90 3.35
CA SER A 147 17.46 6.70 4.13
C SER A 147 16.01 6.20 4.00
N LEU A 148 15.18 6.87 3.20
CA LEU A 148 13.77 6.53 3.05
C LEU A 148 13.54 5.30 2.17
N ILE A 149 12.63 4.42 2.59
CA ILE A 149 12.06 3.39 1.73
C ILE A 149 11.00 4.03 0.83
N ILE A 150 11.26 4.11 -0.47
CA ILE A 150 10.36 4.70 -1.46
C ILE A 150 9.51 3.61 -2.11
N HIS A 151 8.19 3.79 -2.14
CA HIS A 151 7.30 2.80 -2.77
C HIS A 151 5.99 3.35 -3.35
N GLY A 152 5.74 3.08 -4.62
CA GLY A 152 4.50 3.47 -5.32
C GLY A 152 3.78 2.30 -6.00
N ALA A 153 4.53 1.38 -6.60
CA ALA A 153 4.00 0.38 -7.52
C ALA A 153 3.02 -0.61 -6.87
N ASN A 154 1.80 -0.64 -7.42
CA ASN A 154 0.79 -1.68 -7.22
C ASN A 154 0.94 -2.77 -8.32
N SER A 155 0.01 -3.72 -8.41
CA SER A 155 0.09 -4.79 -9.43
C SER A 155 0.18 -4.29 -10.89
N GLY A 156 -0.53 -3.23 -11.26
CA GLY A 156 -0.48 -2.68 -12.63
C GLY A 156 0.90 -2.15 -12.95
N ALA A 157 1.44 -1.31 -12.06
CA ALA A 157 2.77 -0.74 -12.19
C ALA A 157 3.88 -1.82 -12.16
N VAL A 158 3.78 -2.80 -11.26
CA VAL A 158 4.74 -3.92 -11.17
C VAL A 158 4.83 -4.67 -12.51
N LEU A 159 3.70 -4.98 -13.13
CA LEU A 159 3.66 -5.79 -14.35
C LEU A 159 4.05 -5.00 -15.62
N THR A 160 3.89 -3.67 -15.60
CA THR A 160 4.01 -2.84 -16.80
C THR A 160 5.24 -1.95 -16.83
N ASP A 161 5.72 -1.47 -15.68
CA ASP A 161 6.69 -0.39 -15.59
C ASP A 161 7.76 -0.61 -14.49
N PRO A 162 8.89 -1.26 -14.85
CA PRO A 162 10.02 -1.48 -13.93
C PRO A 162 10.63 -0.22 -13.33
N LYS A 163 10.45 0.96 -13.94
CA LYS A 163 11.01 2.22 -13.39
C LYS A 163 10.29 2.65 -12.11
N SER A 164 9.06 2.18 -11.91
CA SER A 164 8.24 2.49 -10.75
C SER A 164 8.50 1.61 -9.52
N TYR A 165 9.50 0.71 -9.58
CA TYR A 165 9.74 -0.25 -8.50
C TYR A 165 10.32 0.40 -7.25
N TYR A 166 11.08 1.49 -7.42
CA TYR A 166 11.76 2.20 -6.34
C TYR A 166 12.48 1.22 -5.40
N ASP A 167 12.26 1.29 -4.08
CA ASP A 167 12.87 0.39 -3.09
C ASP A 167 11.95 -0.79 -2.70
N LEU A 168 10.63 -0.62 -2.81
CA LEU A 168 9.63 -1.63 -2.46
C LEU A 168 8.42 -1.58 -3.41
N VAL A 169 7.92 -2.76 -3.79
CA VAL A 169 6.70 -2.94 -4.59
C VAL A 169 5.58 -3.59 -3.77
N ARG A 170 4.32 -3.29 -4.10
CA ARG A 170 3.14 -3.79 -3.38
C ARG A 170 2.16 -4.50 -4.34
N PRO A 171 2.55 -5.63 -4.96
CA PRO A 171 1.64 -6.40 -5.79
C PRO A 171 0.56 -7.05 -4.91
N GLY A 172 -0.71 -6.76 -5.21
CA GLY A 172 -1.86 -7.38 -4.56
C GLY A 172 -2.45 -8.46 -5.45
N ILE A 173 -3.38 -8.07 -6.34
CA ILE A 173 -4.14 -8.98 -7.20
C ILE A 173 -3.26 -9.91 -8.07
N ALA A 174 -2.07 -9.44 -8.47
CA ALA A 174 -1.10 -10.23 -9.22
C ALA A 174 -0.53 -11.42 -8.43
N VAL A 175 -0.38 -11.31 -7.11
CA VAL A 175 0.10 -12.41 -6.24
C VAL A 175 -0.91 -13.56 -6.24
N TYR A 176 -2.19 -13.26 -6.42
CA TYR A 176 -3.25 -14.26 -6.53
C TYR A 176 -3.43 -14.82 -7.95
N GLY A 177 -2.55 -14.45 -8.88
CA GLY A 177 -2.56 -14.99 -10.23
C GLY A 177 -3.44 -14.25 -11.23
N TYR A 178 -3.84 -13.01 -10.93
CA TYR A 178 -4.76 -12.24 -11.75
C TYR A 178 -4.12 -10.95 -12.28
N TYR A 179 -4.36 -10.67 -13.56
CA TYR A 179 -3.99 -9.39 -14.15
C TYR A 179 -4.98 -8.31 -13.69
N PRO A 180 -4.52 -7.08 -13.37
CA PRO A 180 -5.40 -6.01 -12.89
C PRO A 180 -6.34 -5.48 -13.97
N SER A 181 -5.99 -5.60 -15.25
CA SER A 181 -6.83 -5.24 -16.40
C SER A 181 -6.53 -6.12 -17.62
N ASP A 182 -7.44 -6.11 -18.61
CA ASP A 182 -7.23 -6.80 -19.89
C ASP A 182 -6.07 -6.20 -20.69
N GLU A 183 -5.84 -4.89 -20.58
CA GLU A 183 -4.69 -4.24 -21.22
C GLU A 183 -3.37 -4.74 -20.63
N VAL A 184 -3.29 -4.82 -19.30
CA VAL A 184 -2.13 -5.39 -18.60
C VAL A 184 -1.92 -6.85 -18.97
N LYS A 185 -2.99 -7.63 -19.06
CA LYS A 185 -2.92 -9.02 -19.54
C LYS A 185 -2.33 -9.11 -20.95
N ALA A 186 -2.84 -8.30 -21.89
CA ALA A 186 -2.33 -8.28 -23.27
C ALA A 186 -0.84 -7.86 -23.34
N SER A 187 -0.41 -6.91 -22.51
CA SER A 187 1.00 -6.51 -22.39
C SER A 187 1.87 -7.64 -21.81
N CYS A 188 1.40 -8.30 -20.74
CA CYS A 188 2.11 -9.42 -20.13
C CYS A 188 2.27 -10.61 -21.08
N GLN A 189 1.25 -10.92 -21.89
CA GLN A 189 1.33 -11.97 -22.90
C GLN A 189 2.43 -11.70 -23.93
N LYS A 190 2.57 -10.45 -24.38
CA LYS A 190 3.68 -10.05 -25.29
C LYS A 190 5.06 -10.20 -24.63
N LYS A 191 5.14 -10.02 -23.31
CA LYS A 191 6.37 -10.18 -22.49
C LYS A 191 6.57 -11.61 -21.97
N ASN A 192 5.70 -12.56 -22.32
CA ASN A 192 5.69 -13.92 -21.80
C ASN A 192 5.62 -14.02 -20.25
N ILE A 193 4.94 -13.06 -19.60
CA ILE A 193 4.66 -13.09 -18.16
C ILE A 193 3.32 -13.78 -17.94
N LYS A 194 3.35 -14.95 -17.29
CA LYS A 194 2.16 -15.75 -16.99
C LYS A 194 1.82 -15.69 -15.50
N LEU A 195 0.60 -15.27 -15.18
CA LEU A 195 0.03 -15.39 -13.85
C LEU A 195 -0.87 -16.63 -13.76
N LEU A 196 -0.82 -17.32 -12.63
CA LEU A 196 -1.54 -18.57 -12.39
C LEU A 196 -2.60 -18.36 -11.31
N PRO A 197 -3.90 -18.33 -11.65
CA PRO A 197 -4.98 -18.14 -10.68
C PRO A 197 -4.93 -19.16 -9.54
N VAL A 198 -5.02 -18.68 -8.30
CA VAL A 198 -4.95 -19.54 -7.09
C VAL A 198 -6.32 -19.94 -6.54
N LEU A 199 -7.41 -19.35 -7.04
CA LEU A 199 -8.77 -19.58 -6.57
C LEU A 199 -9.58 -20.32 -7.64
N SER A 200 -10.38 -21.30 -7.22
CA SER A 200 -11.40 -21.94 -8.05
C SER A 200 -12.66 -22.17 -7.24
N LEU A 201 -13.82 -21.80 -7.79
CA LEU A 201 -15.12 -21.97 -7.15
C LEU A 201 -15.91 -23.08 -7.87
N TYR A 202 -16.32 -24.09 -7.11
CA TYR A 202 -17.11 -25.22 -7.62
C TYR A 202 -18.45 -25.27 -6.90
N THR A 203 -19.50 -25.67 -7.61
CA THR A 203 -20.83 -25.93 -7.06
C THR A 203 -21.42 -27.20 -7.66
N LYS A 204 -22.59 -27.63 -7.18
CA LYS A 204 -23.30 -28.81 -7.67
C LYS A 204 -24.74 -28.44 -8.03
N ILE A 205 -25.24 -29.03 -9.10
CA ILE A 205 -26.65 -28.92 -9.45
C ILE A 205 -27.45 -29.73 -8.43
N VAL A 206 -28.28 -29.07 -7.62
CA VAL A 206 -29.11 -29.71 -6.58
C VAL A 206 -30.48 -30.15 -7.10
N GLN A 207 -30.98 -29.50 -8.15
CA GLN A 207 -32.25 -29.85 -8.78
C GLN A 207 -32.24 -29.46 -10.26
N VAL A 208 -32.66 -30.39 -11.10
CA VAL A 208 -33.08 -30.13 -12.47
C VAL A 208 -34.55 -30.52 -12.55
N LYS A 209 -35.40 -29.59 -12.98
CA LYS A 209 -36.82 -29.87 -13.22
C LYS A 209 -37.30 -29.21 -14.50
N HIS A 210 -38.23 -29.87 -15.18
CA HIS A 210 -39.02 -29.25 -16.23
C HIS A 210 -40.17 -28.46 -15.58
N ILE A 211 -40.39 -27.24 -16.06
CA ILE A 211 -41.52 -26.38 -15.68
C ILE A 211 -42.36 -26.07 -16.91
N LYS A 212 -43.68 -25.95 -16.74
CA LYS A 212 -44.59 -25.66 -17.84
C LYS A 212 -44.61 -24.16 -18.16
N LYS A 213 -45.04 -23.83 -19.37
CA LYS A 213 -45.32 -22.45 -19.77
C LYS A 213 -46.40 -21.87 -18.84
N GLY A 214 -46.09 -20.77 -18.17
CA GLY A 214 -46.99 -20.09 -17.22
C GLY A 214 -46.85 -20.53 -15.76
N GLU A 215 -45.87 -21.36 -15.41
CA GLU A 215 -45.52 -21.65 -14.01
C GLU A 215 -44.38 -20.72 -13.53
N GLY A 216 -44.63 -19.93 -12.48
CA GLY A 216 -43.69 -18.98 -11.88
C GLY A 216 -44.39 -17.87 -11.11
#